data_AF-A0AB39YA18-F1
#
_entry.id   AF-A0AB39YA18-F1
#
_cell.length_a   1.000
_cell.length_b   1.000
_cell.length_c   1.000
_cell.angle_alpha   90.00
_cell.angle_beta   90.00
_cell.angle_gamma   90.00
#
_symmetry.space_group_name_H-M   'P 1'
#
loop_
_entity.id
_entity.type
_entity.pdbx_description
1 polymer ?
#
loop_
_entity_poly.entity_id
_entity_poly.type
_entity_poly.pdbx_seq_one_letter_code
_entity_poly.pdbx_strand_id
1 'polypeptide(L)'
;MTSPAEVTARRIPVFQMSQAGSSHREIARQLELSRATVARILATPPTQRERLALRVAQAETAVAQAVAAAQAVEAARPAYTMADDETARRWGDALRAAAAQLVSQAGAFADYYPATLADHASRGAS
;
A
#
# COMPACT_ATOMS: atom_id res chain seq x y z
N MET A 1 -23.35 -3.21 22.72
CA MET A 1 -22.05 -3.90 22.74
C MET A 1 -21.40 -3.68 21.38
N THR A 2 -20.20 -3.12 21.33
CA THR A 2 -19.48 -2.90 20.06
C THR A 2 -18.97 -4.26 19.55
N SER A 3 -19.32 -4.62 18.33
CA SER A 3 -18.93 -5.90 17.73
C SER A 3 -17.41 -5.99 17.56
N PRO A 4 -16.79 -7.18 17.67
CA PRO A 4 -15.36 -7.36 17.37
C PRO A 4 -14.95 -6.78 16.01
N ALA A 5 -15.84 -6.84 15.01
CA ALA A 5 -15.61 -6.27 13.69
C ALA A 5 -15.53 -4.73 13.71
N GLU A 6 -16.39 -4.08 14.50
CA GLU A 6 -16.39 -2.62 14.68
C GLU A 6 -15.15 -2.14 15.45
N VAL A 7 -14.65 -2.94 16.39
CA VAL A 7 -13.39 -2.67 17.10
C VAL A 7 -12.21 -2.77 16.13
N THR A 8 -12.13 -3.81 15.30
CA THR A 8 -11.09 -3.96 14.29
C THR A 8 -11.13 -2.84 13.24
N ALA A 9 -12.31 -2.48 12.74
CA ALA A 9 -12.49 -1.39 11.78
C ALA A 9 -11.99 -0.04 12.32
N ARG A 10 -12.15 0.22 13.63
CA ARG A 10 -11.64 1.43 14.29
C ARG A 10 -10.13 1.43 14.52
N ARG A 11 -9.52 0.25 14.69
CA ARG A 11 -8.08 0.14 15.00
C ARG A 11 -7.19 0.32 13.76
N ILE A 12 -7.63 -0.16 12.60
CA ILE A 12 -6.83 -0.09 11.36
C ILE A 12 -6.42 1.35 11.00
N PRO A 13 -7.34 2.35 10.97
CA PRO A 13 -6.98 3.73 10.66
C PRO A 13 -5.98 4.34 11.67
N VAL A 14 -6.11 4.00 12.96
CA VAL A 14 -5.18 4.44 14.01
C VAL A 14 -3.76 3.95 13.74
N PHE A 15 -3.60 2.68 13.37
CA PHE A 15 -2.29 2.11 13.03
C PHE A 15 -1.72 2.66 11.73
N GLN A 16 -2.56 2.93 10.72
CA GLN A 16 -2.11 3.53 9.45
C GLN A 16 -1.56 4.94 9.68
N MET A 17 -2.31 5.80 10.38
CA MET A 17 -1.89 7.18 10.65
C MET A 17 -0.66 7.22 11.56
N SER A 18 -0.56 6.33 12.54
CA SER A 18 0.63 6.24 13.39
C SER A 18 1.88 5.83 12.60
N GLN A 19 1.77 4.90 11.65
CA GLN A 19 2.90 4.52 10.78
C GLN A 19 3.26 5.63 9.79
N ALA A 20 2.30 6.46 9.39
CA ALA A 20 2.54 7.66 8.59
C ALA A 20 3.14 8.84 9.39
N GLY A 21 3.45 8.64 10.68
CA GLY A 21 4.09 9.65 11.54
C GLY A 21 3.13 10.66 12.16
N SER A 22 1.81 10.46 12.06
CA SER A 22 0.84 11.35 12.72
C SER A 22 0.94 11.28 14.24
N SER A 23 0.87 12.44 14.90
CA SER A 23 0.85 12.49 16.37
C SER A 23 -0.46 11.92 16.95
N HIS A 24 -0.45 11.44 18.19
CA HIS A 24 -1.68 10.95 18.84
C HIS A 24 -2.79 12.00 18.90
N ARG A 25 -2.44 13.29 18.99
CA ARG A 25 -3.41 14.39 18.99
C ARG A 25 -4.08 14.53 17.63
N GLU A 26 -3.30 14.37 16.56
CA GLU A 26 -3.79 14.47 15.19
C GLU A 26 -4.69 13.27 14.82
N ILE A 27 -4.26 12.06 15.18
CA ILE A 27 -5.05 10.83 15.01
C ILE A 27 -6.38 10.93 15.76
N ALA A 28 -6.34 11.39 17.02
CA ALA A 28 -7.53 11.59 17.85
C ALA A 28 -8.51 12.58 17.21
N ARG A 29 -7.99 13.71 16.72
CA ARG A 29 -8.79 14.75 16.05
C ARG A 29 -9.46 14.22 14.78
N GLN A 30 -8.69 13.52 13.94
CA GLN A 30 -9.15 13.11 12.61
C GLN A 30 -10.10 11.91 12.63
N LEU A 31 -9.99 11.05 13.64
CA LEU A 31 -10.84 9.87 13.82
C LEU A 31 -11.95 10.08 14.86
N GLU A 32 -12.10 11.29 15.38
CA GLU A 32 -13.06 11.64 16.44
C GLU A 32 -12.94 10.72 17.68
N LEU A 33 -11.69 10.39 18.04
CA LEU A 33 -11.36 9.55 19.20
C LEU A 33 -10.73 10.39 20.31
N SER A 34 -10.80 9.91 21.55
CA SER A 34 -10.01 10.49 22.63
C SER A 34 -8.53 10.08 22.51
N ARG A 35 -7.61 10.96 22.93
CA ARG A 35 -6.17 10.66 22.99
C ARG A 35 -5.87 9.39 23.80
N ALA A 36 -6.61 9.17 24.88
CA ALA A 36 -6.48 7.97 25.72
C ALA A 36 -6.88 6.70 24.95
N THR A 37 -7.95 6.76 24.13
CA THR A 37 -8.35 5.64 23.26
C THR A 37 -7.29 5.34 22.21
N VAL A 38 -6.72 6.35 21.56
CA VAL A 38 -5.62 6.18 20.59
C VAL A 38 -4.41 5.50 21.26
N ALA A 39 -3.98 6.01 22.43
CA ALA A 39 -2.86 5.43 23.17
C ALA A 39 -3.10 3.96 23.54
N ARG A 40 -4.32 3.63 24.00
CA ARG A 40 -4.71 2.25 24.34
C ARG A 40 -4.71 1.33 23.12
N ILE A 41 -5.19 1.82 21.97
CA ILE A 41 -5.18 1.06 20.71
C ILE A 41 -3.75 0.76 20.28
N LEU A 42 -2.87 1.76 20.31
CA LEU A 42 -1.46 1.62 19.91
C LEU A 42 -0.63 0.78 20.89
N ALA A 43 -0.97 0.79 22.18
CA ALA A 43 -0.34 -0.08 23.18
C ALA A 43 -0.68 -1.56 23.00
N THR A 44 -1.77 -1.87 22.28
CA THR A 44 -2.19 -3.25 22.03
C THR A 44 -1.71 -3.70 20.65
N PRO A 45 -0.81 -4.69 20.54
CA PRO A 45 -0.30 -5.12 19.25
C PRO A 45 -1.44 -5.59 18.33
N PRO A 46 -1.33 -5.34 17.01
CA PRO A 46 -2.33 -5.78 16.05
C PRO A 46 -2.33 -7.30 15.91
N THR A 47 -3.52 -7.88 15.84
CA THR A 47 -3.73 -9.29 15.54
C THR A 47 -3.22 -9.65 14.13
N GLN A 48 -3.08 -10.93 13.82
CA GLN A 48 -2.65 -11.37 12.47
C GLN A 48 -3.61 -10.88 11.37
N ARG A 49 -4.92 -10.90 11.64
CA ARG A 49 -5.95 -10.40 10.71
C ARG A 49 -5.83 -8.89 10.49
N GLU A 50 -5.61 -8.12 11.55
CA GLU A 50 -5.36 -6.67 11.45
C GLU A 50 -4.07 -6.36 10.68
N ARG A 51 -3.00 -7.13 10.92
CA ARG A 51 -1.74 -7.01 10.16
C ARG A 51 -1.93 -7.28 8.67
N LEU A 52 -2.74 -8.29 8.31
CA LEU A 52 -3.07 -8.57 6.91
C LEU A 52 -3.82 -7.41 6.27
N ALA A 53 -4.86 -6.91 6.93
CA ALA A 53 -5.65 -5.79 6.41
C ALA A 53 -4.82 -4.51 6.27
N LEU A 54 -3.88 -4.26 7.19
CA LEU A 54 -2.93 -3.15 7.08
C LEU A 54 -2.02 -3.29 5.84
N ARG A 55 -1.51 -4.49 5.57
CA ARG A 55 -0.69 -4.75 4.37
C ARG A 55 -1.48 -4.59 3.07
N VAL A 56 -2.72 -5.06 3.03
CA VAL A 56 -3.60 -4.89 1.86
C VAL A 56 -3.81 -3.40 1.58
N ALA A 57 -4.17 -2.62 2.61
CA ALA A 57 -4.39 -1.19 2.43
C ALA A 57 -3.10 -0.43 2.04
N GLN A 58 -1.92 -0.88 2.53
CA GLN A 58 -0.63 -0.35 2.09
C GLN A 58 -0.36 -0.67 0.61
N ALA A 59 -0.65 -1.89 0.17
CA ALA A 59 -0.51 -2.29 -1.23
C ALA A 59 -1.44 -1.50 -2.14
N GLU A 60 -2.71 -1.33 -1.76
CA GLU A 60 -3.67 -0.50 -2.51
C GLU A 60 -3.20 0.95 -2.64
N THR A 61 -2.68 1.53 -1.56
CA THR A 61 -2.12 2.89 -1.56
C THR A 61 -0.92 3.00 -2.50
N ALA A 62 0.00 2.02 -2.44
CA ALA A 62 1.18 1.99 -3.30
C ALA A 62 0.80 1.85 -4.78
N VAL A 63 -0.19 1.01 -5.10
CA VAL A 63 -0.73 0.86 -6.46
C VAL A 63 -1.37 2.17 -6.92
N ALA A 64 -2.18 2.82 -6.09
CA ALA A 64 -2.78 4.11 -6.42
C ALA A 64 -1.73 5.19 -6.69
N GLN A 65 -0.65 5.23 -5.90
CA GLN A 65 0.47 6.14 -6.11
C GLN A 65 1.24 5.83 -7.40
N ALA A 66 1.46 4.55 -7.72
CA ALA A 66 2.10 4.14 -8.96
C ALA A 66 1.25 4.52 -10.19
N VAL A 67 -0.08 4.36 -10.11
CA VAL A 67 -1.01 4.80 -11.16
C VAL A 67 -0.98 6.31 -11.31
N ALA A 68 -1.03 7.07 -10.21
CA ALA A 68 -0.94 8.52 -10.24
C ALA A 68 0.41 9.00 -10.82
N ALA A 69 1.51 8.32 -10.50
CA ALA A 69 2.82 8.60 -11.07
C ALA A 69 2.85 8.30 -12.58
N ALA A 70 2.28 7.18 -13.02
CA ALA A 70 2.17 6.84 -14.44
C ALA A 70 1.33 7.87 -15.20
N GLN A 71 0.19 8.30 -14.63
CA GLN A 71 -0.65 9.36 -15.19
C GLN A 71 0.08 10.71 -15.22
N ALA A 72 0.88 11.03 -14.20
CA ALA A 72 1.69 12.24 -14.19
C ALA A 72 2.78 12.20 -15.27
N VAL A 73 3.39 11.03 -15.52
CA VAL A 73 4.33 10.82 -16.63
C VAL A 73 3.63 10.96 -17.99
N GLU A 74 2.42 10.41 -18.13
CA GLU A 74 1.62 10.55 -19.34
C GLU A 74 1.17 12.00 -19.58
N ALA A 75 0.78 12.72 -18.54
CA ALA A 75 0.40 14.14 -18.63
C ALA A 75 1.61 15.05 -18.87
N ALA A 76 2.77 14.69 -18.32
CA ALA A 76 4.04 15.34 -18.58
C ALA A 76 4.66 14.93 -19.92
N ARG A 77 4.04 13.99 -20.65
CA ARG A 77 4.42 13.64 -22.02
C ARG A 77 4.19 14.89 -22.85
N PRO A 78 5.25 15.61 -23.23
CA PRO A 78 5.04 16.82 -23.97
C PRO A 78 4.60 16.37 -25.36
N ALA A 79 3.48 16.93 -25.85
CA ALA A 79 2.96 16.62 -27.17
C ALA A 79 4.11 16.72 -28.18
N TYR A 80 4.60 15.59 -28.69
CA TYR A 80 5.65 15.51 -29.71
C TYR A 80 6.93 16.33 -29.43
N THR A 81 7.44 16.38 -28.20
CA THR A 81 8.82 16.88 -28.03
C THR A 81 9.77 15.70 -28.17
N MET A 82 10.66 15.77 -29.18
CA MET A 82 11.83 14.90 -29.28
C MET A 82 12.58 14.98 -27.95
N ALA A 83 12.36 14.03 -27.06
CA ALA A 83 13.26 13.80 -25.94
C ALA A 83 14.58 13.36 -26.58
N ASP A 84 15.67 14.04 -26.24
CA ASP A 84 16.99 13.54 -26.60
C ASP A 84 17.18 12.12 -26.04
N ASP A 85 18.04 11.34 -26.69
CA ASP A 85 18.24 9.91 -26.36
C ASP A 85 18.61 9.72 -24.88
N GLU A 86 19.23 10.73 -24.26
CA GLU A 86 19.62 10.71 -22.86
C GLU A 86 18.44 10.85 -21.91
N THR A 87 17.48 11.74 -22.21
CA THR A 87 16.23 11.85 -21.45
C THR A 87 15.38 10.60 -21.61
N ALA A 88 15.29 10.04 -22.82
CA ALA A 88 14.59 8.79 -23.09
C ALA A 88 15.21 7.60 -22.34
N ARG A 89 16.55 7.50 -22.31
CA ARG A 89 17.27 6.49 -21.53
C ARG A 89 16.98 6.61 -20.04
N ARG A 90 17.08 7.82 -19.46
CA ARG A 90 16.80 8.05 -18.04
C ARG A 90 15.39 7.63 -17.65
N TRP A 91 14.39 7.93 -18.48
CA TRP A 91 13.01 7.51 -18.22
C TRP A 91 12.84 6.00 -18.37
N GLY A 92 13.46 5.39 -19.38
CA GLY A 92 13.47 3.94 -19.55
C GLY A 92 14.10 3.21 -18.37
N ASP A 93 15.19 3.74 -17.82
CA ASP A 93 15.88 3.19 -16.66
C ASP A 93 15.05 3.33 -15.38
N ALA A 94 14.40 4.47 -15.17
CA ALA A 94 13.49 4.68 -14.05
C ALA A 94 12.29 3.73 -14.10
N LEU A 95 11.70 3.53 -15.29
CA LEU A 95 10.59 2.58 -15.48
C LEU A 95 11.04 1.13 -15.24
N ARG A 96 12.23 0.74 -15.73
CA ARG A 96 12.79 -0.59 -15.46
C ARG A 96 13.05 -0.82 -13.98
N ALA A 97 13.56 0.18 -13.26
CA ALA A 97 13.77 0.11 -11.82
C ALA A 97 12.45 -0.05 -11.06
N ALA A 98 11.42 0.72 -11.41
CA ALA A 98 10.10 0.60 -10.82
C ALA A 98 9.47 -0.79 -11.08
N ALA A 99 9.58 -1.30 -12.31
CA ALA A 99 9.11 -2.64 -12.65
C ALA A 99 9.83 -3.74 -11.85
N ALA A 100 11.15 -3.63 -11.70
CA ALA A 100 11.94 -4.57 -10.90
C ALA A 100 11.51 -4.56 -9.42
N GLN A 101 11.20 -3.39 -8.86
CA GLN A 101 10.68 -3.28 -7.50
C GLN A 101 9.31 -3.94 -7.36
N LEU A 102 8.40 -3.75 -8.32
CA LEU A 102 7.10 -4.40 -8.32
C LEU A 102 7.23 -5.93 -8.39
N VAL A 103 8.11 -6.45 -9.25
CA VAL A 103 8.39 -7.90 -9.34
C VAL A 103 8.96 -8.44 -8.03
N SER A 104 9.89 -7.72 -7.40
CA SER A 104 10.45 -8.12 -6.10
C SER A 104 9.38 -8.17 -5.01
N GLN A 105 8.46 -7.19 -4.97
CA GLN A 105 7.35 -7.18 -4.02
C GLN A 105 6.35 -8.31 -4.30
N ALA A 106 6.07 -8.60 -5.56
CA ALA A 106 5.23 -9.73 -5.96
C ALA A 106 5.85 -11.08 -5.58
N GLY A 107 7.18 -11.24 -5.74
CA GLY A 107 7.92 -12.42 -5.29
C GLY A 107 7.85 -12.60 -3.77
N ALA A 108 8.09 -11.53 -3.01
CA ALA A 108 7.96 -11.57 -1.56
C ALA A 108 6.52 -11.92 -1.09
N PHE A 109 5.50 -11.52 -1.85
CA PHE A 109 4.12 -11.91 -1.62
C PHE A 109 3.89 -13.40 -1.91
N ALA A 110 4.41 -13.90 -3.03
CA ALA A 110 4.33 -15.29 -3.45
C ALA A 110 5.01 -16.26 -2.46
N ASP A 111 6.20 -15.92 -1.96
CA ASP A 111 6.94 -16.74 -1.01
C ASP A 111 6.21 -16.86 0.35
N TYR A 112 5.45 -15.83 0.71
CA TYR A 112 4.67 -15.82 1.96
C TYR A 112 3.29 -16.51 1.80
N TYR A 113 2.81 -16.67 0.57
CA TYR A 113 1.56 -17.36 0.22
C TYR A 113 1.79 -18.41 -0.89
N PRO A 114 2.54 -19.49 -0.62
CA PRO A 114 2.82 -20.50 -1.65
C PRO A 114 1.55 -21.19 -2.17
N ALA A 115 0.49 -21.24 -1.35
CA ALA A 115 -0.80 -21.85 -1.72
C ALA A 115 -1.63 -21.03 -2.72
N THR A 116 -1.43 -19.70 -2.84
CA THR A 116 -2.24 -18.87 -3.77
C THR A 116 -1.77 -18.95 -5.22
N LEU A 117 -0.51 -19.34 -5.46
CA LEU A 117 0.00 -19.58 -6.83
C LEU A 117 -0.39 -20.96 -7.37
N ALA A 118 -0.54 -21.96 -6.50
CA ALA A 118 -0.97 -23.30 -6.90
C ALA A 118 -2.38 -23.31 -7.50
N ASP A 119 -3.28 -22.44 -7.02
CA ASP A 119 -4.68 -22.38 -7.48
C ASP A 119 -4.88 -21.60 -8.79
N HIS A 120 -3.89 -20.80 -9.22
CA HIS A 120 -3.90 -20.12 -10.52
C HIS A 120 -3.28 -20.97 -11.63
N ALA A 121 -2.28 -21.80 -11.32
CA ALA A 121 -1.70 -22.74 -12.28
C ALA A 121 -2.71 -23.84 -12.71
N SER A 122 -3.61 -24.25 -11.82
CA SER A 122 -4.66 -25.25 -12.10
C SER A 122 -5.89 -24.70 -12.83
N ARG A 123 -6.07 -23.37 -12.91
CA ARG A 123 -7.18 -22.73 -13.64
C ARG A 123 -6.83 -22.27 -15.06
N GLY A 124 -5.56 -22.36 -15.46
CA GLY A 124 -5.09 -22.02 -16.82
C GLY A 124 -4.88 -23.23 -17.74
N ALA A 125 -5.22 -24.45 -17.31
CA ALA A 125 -4.97 -25.69 -18.03
C ALA A 125 -6.25 -26.47 -18.43
N SER A 126 -7.37 -25.75 -18.61
CA SER A 126 -8.62 -26.30 -19.16
C SER A 126 -9.07 -25.54 -20.40
#